data_AF-A0AAQ6ICW7-F1
#
_entry.id   AF-A0AAQ6ICW7-F1
#
_cell.length_a   1.000
_cell.length_b   1.000
_cell.length_c   1.000
_cell.angle_alpha   90.00
_cell.angle_beta   90.00
_cell.angle_gamma   90.00
#
_symmetry.space_group_name_H-M   'P 1'
#
loop_
_entity.id
_entity.type
_entity.pdbx_description
1 polymer ?
#
loop_
_entity_poly.entity_id
_entity_poly.type
_entity_poly.pdbx_seq_one_letter_code
_entity_poly.pdbx_strand_id
1 'polypeptide(L)'
;MDIAALHQGYSSNLFSPHYQLEALKQQNSKYQEELSLSKERSSSENQRIGVLCKEIEELKLASQKSQHLEEHNEERISQQADMKTRESEGEINFQKSTGVLISDKDRELETLRNEIAVLRGENAVAKTLQTAVETLERDKAQLQSRVHSLEQRLMGTQALEGDDLEPTPSGDAALEQLREEKEFAEGQINFLNSVIVDLQRKNEELKIKLKKLALAEFNGNDGTDGFDEGVSKREKKPTPRLFCDICDSFDLHDTEDCPTQAQSPDSVPHTTYHGNPADERPYCDICEAFGHATESCNDDQTF
;
A
#
# COMPACT_ATOMS: atom_id res chain seq x y z
N MET A 1 2.92 44.15 58.62
CA MET A 1 3.35 43.61 57.32
C MET A 1 4.35 42.51 57.60
N ASP A 2 4.01 41.28 57.23
CA ASP A 2 4.73 40.09 57.65
C ASP A 2 5.98 39.89 56.79
N ILE A 3 7.14 40.23 57.36
CA ILE A 3 8.44 40.23 56.66
C ILE A 3 8.81 38.82 56.18
N ALA A 4 8.31 37.78 56.86
CA ALA A 4 8.51 36.38 56.51
C ALA A 4 7.86 36.01 55.16
N ALA A 5 6.65 36.52 54.88
CA ALA A 5 5.94 36.23 53.63
C ALA A 5 6.58 36.89 52.41
N LEU A 6 7.16 38.09 52.57
CA LEU A 6 7.95 38.72 51.50
C LEU A 6 9.22 37.91 51.21
N HIS A 7 9.98 37.51 52.22
CA HIS A 7 11.22 36.74 52.01
C HIS A 7 10.98 35.39 51.30
N GLN A 8 9.84 34.74 51.56
CA GLN A 8 9.50 33.46 50.95
C GLN A 8 9.06 33.59 49.49
N GLY A 9 8.35 34.67 49.14
CA GLY A 9 8.00 35.00 47.75
C GLY A 9 9.21 35.42 46.91
N TYR A 10 10.15 36.18 47.48
CA TYR A 10 11.38 36.59 46.81
C TYR A 10 12.33 35.40 46.55
N SER A 11 12.54 34.51 47.52
CA SER A 11 13.37 33.30 47.33
C SER A 11 12.82 32.36 46.24
N SER A 12 11.49 32.24 46.14
CA SER A 12 10.85 31.37 45.15
C SER A 12 10.99 31.92 43.72
N ASN A 13 10.89 33.24 43.55
CA ASN A 13 11.05 33.91 42.24
C ASN A 13 12.50 34.02 41.77
N LEU A 14 13.49 34.02 42.67
CA LEU A 14 14.92 34.01 42.33
C LEU A 14 15.44 32.62 41.89
N PHE A 15 14.78 31.55 42.32
CA PHE A 15 15.25 30.18 42.06
C PHE A 15 15.03 29.73 40.61
N SER A 16 13.95 30.19 39.97
CA SER A 16 13.60 29.82 38.58
C SER A 16 14.57 30.40 37.53
N PRO A 17 14.90 31.71 37.54
CA PRO A 17 15.92 32.27 36.63
C PRO A 17 17.32 31.70 36.87
N HIS A 18 17.66 31.39 38.13
CA HIS A 18 18.94 30.76 38.46
C HIS A 18 19.06 29.35 37.85
N TYR A 19 18.00 28.54 37.91
CA TYR A 19 17.98 27.21 37.30
C TYR A 19 18.09 27.28 35.77
N GLN A 20 17.39 28.23 35.14
CA GLN A 20 17.49 28.48 33.70
C GLN A 20 18.90 28.92 33.29
N LEU A 21 19.54 29.79 34.07
CA LEU A 21 20.93 30.22 33.82
C LEU A 21 21.91 29.05 33.92
N GLU A 22 21.73 28.18 34.91
CA GLU A 22 22.58 27.00 35.09
C GLU A 22 22.40 25.98 33.95
N ALA A 23 21.16 25.78 33.49
CA ALA A 23 20.86 24.95 32.32
C ALA A 23 21.50 25.51 31.04
N LEU A 24 21.43 26.83 30.83
CA LEU A 24 22.06 27.51 29.69
C LEU A 24 23.59 27.43 29.74
N LYS A 25 24.20 27.52 30.93
CA LYS A 25 25.64 27.30 31.11
C LYS A 25 26.03 25.87 30.77
N GLN A 26 25.27 24.89 31.25
CA GLN A 26 25.52 23.48 30.95
C GLN A 26 25.39 23.20 29.44
N GLN A 27 24.39 23.79 28.79
CA GLN A 27 24.20 23.66 27.34
C GLN A 27 25.34 24.32 26.55
N ASN A 28 25.79 25.51 26.95
CA ASN A 28 26.97 26.15 26.35
C ASN A 28 28.23 25.31 26.51
N SER A 29 28.44 24.70 27.69
CA SER A 29 29.57 23.80 27.92
C SER A 29 29.53 22.61 26.96
N LYS A 30 28.36 21.99 26.77
CA LYS A 30 28.17 20.90 25.82
C LYS A 30 28.46 21.32 24.38
N TYR A 31 27.95 22.47 23.94
CA TYR A 31 28.25 22.98 22.60
C TYR A 31 29.73 23.29 22.39
N GLN A 32 30.43 23.75 23.44
CA GLN A 32 31.86 24.01 23.36
C GLN A 32 32.68 22.71 23.24
N GLU A 33 32.26 21.64 23.91
CA GLU A 33 32.83 20.29 23.75
C GLU A 33 32.52 19.68 22.38
N GLU A 34 31.29 19.82 21.88
CA GLU A 34 30.95 19.34 20.54
C GLU A 34 31.74 20.07 19.45
N LEU A 35 31.94 21.39 19.61
CA LEU A 35 32.75 22.19 18.71
C LEU A 35 34.23 21.77 18.73
N SER A 36 34.79 21.45 19.91
CA SER A 36 36.17 20.99 20.00
C SER A 36 36.35 19.61 19.35
N LEU A 37 35.43 18.67 19.59
CA LEU A 37 35.40 17.36 18.94
C LEU A 37 35.22 17.46 17.42
N SER A 38 34.38 18.38 16.95
CA SER A 38 34.20 18.63 15.52
C SER A 38 35.49 19.15 14.87
N LYS A 39 36.19 20.08 15.53
CA LYS A 39 37.49 20.59 15.06
C LYS A 39 38.56 19.50 15.01
N GLU A 40 38.62 18.63 16.02
CA GLU A 40 39.56 17.51 16.05
C GLU A 40 39.30 16.52 14.91
N ARG A 41 38.03 16.15 14.68
CA ARG A 41 37.63 15.31 13.54
C ARG A 41 38.02 15.94 12.20
N SER A 42 37.74 17.22 12.00
CA SER A 42 38.12 17.94 10.77
C SER A 42 39.63 17.98 10.56
N SER A 43 40.42 18.16 11.63
CA SER A 43 41.88 18.10 11.57
C SER A 43 42.37 16.71 11.12
N SER A 44 41.81 15.64 11.72
CA SER A 44 42.14 14.26 11.37
C SER A 44 41.78 13.94 9.90
N GLU A 45 40.63 14.39 9.44
CA GLU A 45 40.18 14.19 8.06
C GLU A 45 41.05 14.95 7.05
N ASN A 46 41.45 16.20 7.36
CA ASN A 46 42.40 16.95 6.55
C ASN A 46 43.76 16.24 6.46
N GLN A 47 44.24 15.65 7.55
CA GLN A 47 45.48 14.86 7.53
C GLN A 47 45.33 13.62 6.62
N ARG A 48 44.19 12.93 6.67
CA ARG A 48 43.89 11.77 5.81
C ARG A 48 43.84 12.17 4.34
N ILE A 49 43.19 13.28 4.01
CA ILE A 49 43.17 13.84 2.64
C ILE A 49 44.60 14.12 2.17
N GLY A 50 45.44 14.71 3.02
CA GLY A 50 46.84 14.97 2.69
C GLY A 50 47.66 13.71 2.38
N VAL A 51 47.40 12.58 3.06
CA VAL A 51 48.03 11.30 2.75
C VAL A 51 47.56 10.76 1.40
N LEU A 52 46.25 10.77 1.15
CA LEU A 52 45.68 10.29 -0.11
C LEU A 52 46.18 11.09 -1.32
N CYS A 53 46.32 12.41 -1.18
CA CYS A 53 46.88 13.24 -2.25
C CYS A 53 48.31 12.81 -2.64
N LYS A 54 49.16 12.48 -1.65
CA LYS A 54 50.52 12.00 -1.92
C LYS A 54 50.53 10.65 -2.61
N GLU A 55 49.67 9.72 -2.17
CA GLU A 55 49.55 8.39 -2.78
C GLU A 55 49.08 8.48 -4.24
N ILE A 56 48.15 9.39 -4.55
CA ILE A 56 47.71 9.66 -5.92
C ILE A 56 48.86 10.19 -6.79
N GLU A 57 49.69 11.10 -6.26
CA GLU A 57 50.86 11.62 -6.99
C GLU A 57 51.89 10.52 -7.28
N GLU A 58 52.15 9.64 -6.30
CA GLU A 58 53.05 8.50 -6.47
C GLU A 58 52.55 7.50 -7.52
N LEU A 59 51.26 7.15 -7.48
CA LEU A 59 50.64 6.27 -8.47
C LEU A 59 50.68 6.89 -9.88
N LYS A 60 50.46 8.20 -9.99
CA LYS A 60 50.54 8.92 -11.27
C LYS A 60 51.95 8.89 -11.86
N LEU A 61 52.97 9.08 -11.03
CA LEU A 61 54.38 8.97 -11.44
C LEU A 61 54.74 7.53 -11.87
N ALA A 62 54.30 6.52 -11.12
CA ALA A 62 54.50 5.12 -11.47
C ALA A 62 53.85 4.76 -12.82
N SER A 63 52.63 5.25 -13.06
CA SER A 63 51.92 5.05 -14.31
C SER A 63 52.64 5.68 -15.51
N GLN A 64 53.09 6.94 -15.39
CA GLN A 64 53.87 7.60 -16.45
C GLN A 64 55.18 6.86 -16.75
N LYS A 65 55.86 6.35 -15.73
CA LYS A 65 57.10 5.58 -15.90
C LYS A 65 56.84 4.24 -16.62
N SER A 66 55.73 3.58 -16.33
CA SER A 66 55.32 2.35 -17.02
C SER A 66 55.03 2.62 -18.49
N GLN A 67 54.27 3.68 -18.79
CA GLN A 67 53.93 4.06 -20.16
C GLN A 67 55.19 4.36 -21.00
N HIS A 68 56.14 5.11 -20.44
CA HIS A 68 57.40 5.39 -21.13
C HIS A 68 58.25 4.12 -21.35
N LEU A 69 58.16 3.12 -20.46
CA LEU A 69 58.84 1.84 -20.65
C LEU A 69 58.23 1.02 -21.78
N GLU A 70 56.90 1.03 -21.91
CA GLU A 70 56.17 0.36 -22.98
C GLU A 70 56.46 1.00 -24.35
N GLU A 71 56.40 2.32 -24.45
CA GLU A 71 56.71 3.06 -25.68
C GLU A 71 58.16 2.78 -26.15
N HIS A 72 59.13 2.80 -25.22
CA HIS A 72 60.52 2.47 -25.53
C HIS A 72 60.72 0.99 -25.91
N ASN A 73 59.93 0.07 -25.35
CA ASN A 73 59.99 -1.35 -25.69
C ASN A 73 59.38 -1.63 -27.09
N GLU A 74 58.29 -0.95 -27.43
CA GLU A 74 57.68 -1.03 -28.76
C GLU A 74 58.61 -0.47 -29.86
N GLU A 75 59.29 0.66 -29.63
CA GLU A 75 60.30 1.18 -30.55
C GLU A 75 61.46 0.19 -30.76
N ARG A 76 61.91 -0.48 -29.69
CA ARG A 76 62.96 -1.51 -29.80
C ARG A 76 62.50 -2.75 -30.57
N ILE A 77 61.26 -3.19 -30.37
CA ILE A 77 60.69 -4.33 -31.12
C ILE A 77 60.51 -3.96 -32.60
N SER A 78 60.08 -2.73 -32.90
CA SER A 78 59.95 -2.24 -34.27
C SER A 78 61.30 -2.11 -34.98
N GLN A 79 62.36 -1.65 -34.29
CA GLN A 79 63.72 -1.59 -34.85
C GLN A 79 64.35 -2.99 -35.03
N GLN A 80 63.96 -3.98 -34.22
CA GLN A 80 64.46 -5.35 -34.32
C GLN A 80 63.77 -6.15 -35.45
N ALA A 81 62.54 -5.80 -35.82
CA ALA A 81 61.80 -6.40 -36.92
C ALA A 81 62.38 -6.04 -38.31
N ASP A 82 63.05 -4.89 -38.44
CA ASP A 82 63.66 -4.43 -39.71
C ASP A 82 65.05 -5.08 -39.99
N MET A 83 65.60 -5.82 -39.02
CA MET A 83 66.95 -6.43 -39.08
C MET A 83 66.96 -7.96 -39.14
N LYS A 84 65.85 -8.61 -39.50
CA LYS A 84 65.77 -10.08 -39.61
C LYS A 84 65.12 -10.56 -40.90
N THR A 85 65.83 -10.39 -42.02
CA THR A 85 65.53 -11.08 -43.31
C THR A 85 66.69 -11.96 -43.79
N ARG A 86 67.67 -12.29 -42.94
CA ARG A 86 68.73 -13.24 -43.28
C ARG A 86 69.14 -14.05 -42.05
N GLU A 87 68.66 -15.29 -41.97
CA GLU A 87 69.48 -16.51 -41.99
C GLU A 87 68.68 -17.75 -41.53
N SER A 88 68.95 -18.85 -42.24
CA SER A 88 68.27 -20.14 -42.26
C SER A 88 68.72 -21.06 -41.11
N GLU A 89 67.89 -22.07 -40.84
CA GLU A 89 68.27 -23.41 -40.31
C GLU A 89 68.43 -23.62 -38.79
N GLY A 90 67.45 -23.18 -38.00
CA GLY A 90 67.22 -23.67 -36.62
C GLY A 90 65.75 -23.80 -36.21
N GLU A 91 64.82 -23.78 -37.16
CA GLU A 91 63.50 -23.16 -36.97
C GLU A 91 62.41 -23.97 -36.23
N ILE A 92 62.43 -25.31 -36.22
CA ILE A 92 61.21 -26.06 -35.86
C ILE A 92 60.96 -26.11 -34.33
N ASN A 93 62.00 -26.14 -33.50
CA ASN A 93 61.83 -26.20 -32.04
C ASN A 93 61.74 -24.81 -31.38
N PHE A 94 62.43 -23.82 -31.95
CA PHE A 94 62.37 -22.44 -31.46
C PHE A 94 61.04 -21.78 -31.83
N GLN A 95 60.52 -21.97 -33.07
CA GLN A 95 59.19 -21.46 -33.46
C GLN A 95 58.05 -22.02 -32.61
N LYS A 96 58.15 -23.27 -32.14
CA LYS A 96 57.12 -23.86 -31.28
C LYS A 96 57.13 -23.26 -29.87
N SER A 97 58.31 -23.06 -29.28
CA SER A 97 58.48 -22.38 -27.99
C SER A 97 58.04 -20.92 -28.06
N THR A 98 58.47 -20.20 -29.11
CA THR A 98 58.09 -18.80 -29.34
C THR A 98 56.61 -18.66 -29.69
N GLY A 99 56.01 -19.58 -30.46
CA GLY A 99 54.59 -19.57 -30.78
C GLY A 99 53.69 -19.81 -29.56
N VAL A 100 54.09 -20.70 -28.64
CA VAL A 100 53.38 -20.89 -27.36
C VAL A 100 53.48 -19.63 -26.50
N LEU A 101 54.67 -19.04 -26.36
CA LEU A 101 54.87 -17.79 -25.62
C LEU A 101 54.09 -16.61 -26.20
N ILE A 102 54.00 -16.51 -27.53
CA ILE A 102 53.18 -15.48 -28.21
C ILE A 102 51.70 -15.72 -27.91
N SER A 103 51.22 -16.96 -28.00
CA SER A 103 49.81 -17.27 -27.69
C SER A 103 49.45 -17.00 -26.23
N ASP A 104 50.39 -17.24 -25.30
CA ASP A 104 50.21 -16.93 -23.88
C ASP A 104 50.15 -15.41 -23.67
N LYS A 105 50.98 -14.64 -24.37
CA LYS A 105 50.96 -13.18 -24.34
C LYS A 105 49.70 -12.60 -24.98
N ASP A 106 49.23 -13.18 -26.08
CA ASP A 106 47.97 -12.79 -26.72
C ASP A 106 46.78 -13.05 -25.80
N ARG A 107 46.80 -14.19 -25.07
CA ARG A 107 45.77 -14.50 -24.06
C ARG A 107 45.81 -13.51 -22.89
N GLU A 108 47.00 -13.16 -22.41
CA GLU A 108 47.19 -12.17 -21.35
C GLU A 108 46.71 -10.78 -21.79
N LEU A 109 47.05 -10.35 -23.01
CA LEU A 109 46.56 -9.10 -23.59
C LEU A 109 45.04 -9.09 -23.72
N GLU A 110 44.44 -10.21 -24.12
CA GLU A 110 42.98 -10.30 -24.22
C GLU A 110 42.32 -10.24 -22.85
N THR A 111 42.92 -10.85 -21.81
CA THR A 111 42.41 -10.70 -20.43
C THR A 111 42.50 -9.27 -19.93
N LEU A 112 43.62 -8.57 -20.18
CA LEU A 112 43.80 -7.17 -19.79
C LEU A 112 42.84 -6.25 -20.54
N ARG A 113 42.58 -6.50 -21.83
CA ARG A 113 41.57 -5.75 -22.61
C ARG A 113 40.18 -5.89 -22.02
N ASN A 114 39.79 -7.10 -21.64
CA ASN A 114 38.50 -7.36 -21.01
C ASN A 114 38.40 -6.67 -19.64
N GLU A 115 39.45 -6.71 -18.83
CA GLU A 115 39.50 -6.01 -17.55
C GLU A 115 39.39 -4.48 -17.72
N ILE A 116 40.09 -3.90 -18.70
CA ILE A 116 39.97 -2.48 -19.04
C ILE A 116 38.53 -2.14 -19.47
N ALA A 117 37.86 -3.02 -20.22
CA ALA A 117 36.48 -2.81 -20.62
C ALA A 117 35.53 -2.79 -19.40
N VAL A 118 35.72 -3.72 -18.46
CA VAL A 118 34.96 -3.76 -17.20
C VAL A 118 35.21 -2.51 -16.36
N LEU A 119 36.47 -2.15 -16.14
CA LEU A 119 36.85 -0.96 -15.37
C LEU A 119 36.30 0.33 -15.98
N ARG A 120 36.23 0.44 -17.32
CA ARG A 120 35.57 1.57 -18.00
C ARG A 120 34.07 1.60 -17.73
N GLY A 121 33.41 0.44 -17.73
CA GLY A 121 32.00 0.31 -17.35
C GLY A 121 31.75 0.73 -15.91
N GLU A 122 32.55 0.23 -14.97
CA GLU A 122 32.49 0.61 -13.55
C GLU A 122 32.75 2.09 -13.34
N ASN A 123 33.71 2.68 -14.05
CA ASN A 123 33.99 4.11 -13.99
C ASN A 123 32.80 4.96 -14.48
N ALA A 124 32.10 4.53 -15.53
CA ALA A 124 30.89 5.19 -16.00
C ALA A 124 29.76 5.15 -14.96
N VAL A 125 29.58 4.00 -14.28
CA VAL A 125 28.63 3.87 -13.17
C VAL A 125 29.04 4.77 -12.00
N ALA A 126 30.33 4.78 -11.63
CA ALA A 126 30.85 5.63 -10.56
C ALA A 126 30.61 7.13 -10.83
N LYS A 127 30.82 7.59 -12.07
CA LYS A 127 30.49 8.97 -12.48
C LYS A 127 29.00 9.27 -12.36
N THR A 128 28.15 8.34 -12.77
CA THR A 128 26.70 8.49 -12.65
C THR A 128 26.28 8.62 -11.19
N LEU A 129 26.81 7.74 -10.32
CA LEU A 129 26.58 7.81 -8.87
C LEU A 129 27.10 9.12 -8.27
N GLN A 130 28.27 9.59 -8.68
CA GLN A 130 28.81 10.88 -8.24
C GLN A 130 27.86 12.04 -8.56
N THR A 131 27.36 12.11 -9.81
CA THR A 131 26.39 13.17 -10.18
C THR A 131 25.07 13.08 -9.42
N ALA A 132 24.64 11.86 -9.06
CA ALA A 132 23.45 11.66 -8.22
C ALA A 132 23.69 12.14 -6.79
N VAL A 133 24.85 11.84 -6.21
CA VAL A 133 25.24 12.32 -4.87
C VAL A 133 25.30 13.85 -4.83
N GLU A 134 25.97 14.49 -5.80
CA GLU A 134 26.02 15.96 -5.91
C GLU A 134 24.62 16.60 -6.01
N THR A 135 23.68 15.89 -6.64
CA THR A 135 22.28 16.33 -6.73
C THR A 135 21.56 16.23 -5.40
N LEU A 136 21.70 15.09 -4.72
CA LEU A 136 21.12 14.89 -3.39
C LEU A 136 21.71 15.85 -2.35
N GLU A 137 22.99 16.20 -2.44
CA GLU A 137 23.62 17.19 -1.56
C GLU A 137 23.05 18.59 -1.77
N ARG A 138 22.82 19.00 -3.03
CA ARG A 138 22.12 20.26 -3.35
C ARG A 138 20.70 20.27 -2.81
N ASP A 139 19.94 19.20 -3.01
CA ASP A 139 18.56 19.10 -2.54
C ASP A 139 18.49 19.12 -1.00
N LYS A 140 19.41 18.42 -0.34
CA LYS A 140 19.55 18.45 1.12
C LYS A 140 19.82 19.88 1.62
N ALA A 141 20.74 20.61 0.99
CA ALA A 141 21.03 22.00 1.37
C ALA A 141 19.81 22.93 1.17
N GLN A 142 19.07 22.75 0.08
CA GLN A 142 17.83 23.50 -0.17
C GLN A 142 16.75 23.20 0.87
N LEU A 143 16.56 21.93 1.22
CA LEU A 143 15.61 21.51 2.25
C LEU A 143 16.01 22.04 3.63
N GLN A 144 17.30 21.97 3.98
CA GLN A 144 17.81 22.54 5.22
C GLN A 144 17.56 24.06 5.30
N SER A 145 17.76 24.79 4.20
CA SER A 145 17.44 26.22 4.14
C SER A 145 15.94 26.50 4.32
N ARG A 146 15.06 25.71 3.70
CA ARG A 146 13.60 25.82 3.90
C ARG A 146 13.19 25.53 5.33
N VAL A 147 13.73 24.46 5.93
CA VAL A 147 13.46 24.12 7.32
C VAL A 147 13.91 25.26 8.23
N HIS A 148 15.13 25.78 8.04
CA HIS A 148 15.64 26.90 8.83
C HIS A 148 14.77 28.15 8.68
N SER A 149 14.30 28.47 7.47
CA SER A 149 13.38 29.59 7.23
C SER A 149 12.03 29.39 7.91
N LEU A 150 11.49 28.17 7.91
CA LEU A 150 10.24 27.84 8.60
C LEU A 150 10.40 27.89 10.12
N GLU A 151 11.51 27.36 10.65
CA GLU A 151 11.86 27.46 12.07
C GLU A 151 11.99 28.91 12.51
N GLN A 152 12.66 29.75 11.71
CA GLN A 152 12.80 31.18 12.00
C GLN A 152 11.45 31.89 11.99
N ARG A 153 10.56 31.55 11.06
CA ARG A 153 9.18 32.07 11.04
C ARG A 153 8.38 31.64 12.28
N LEU A 154 8.47 30.38 12.67
CA LEU A 154 7.79 29.85 13.86
C LEU A 154 8.31 30.50 15.14
N MET A 155 9.62 30.66 15.28
CA MET A 155 10.23 31.37 16.41
C MET A 155 9.88 32.86 16.40
N GLY A 156 9.83 33.49 15.22
CA GLY A 156 9.42 34.89 15.08
C GLY A 156 7.96 35.13 15.48
N THR A 157 7.07 34.18 15.19
CA THR A 157 5.68 34.21 15.68
C THR A 157 5.61 34.03 17.19
N GLN A 158 6.38 33.10 17.77
CA GLN A 158 6.40 32.86 19.22
C GLN A 158 7.06 34.01 20.02
N ALA A 159 8.02 34.73 19.43
CA ALA A 159 8.67 35.87 20.08
C ALA A 159 7.79 37.13 20.14
N LEU A 160 6.76 37.22 19.30
CA LEU A 160 5.79 38.32 19.29
C LEU A 160 4.56 38.04 20.17
N GLU A 161 4.36 36.81 20.63
CA GLU A 161 3.25 36.43 21.54
C GLU A 161 3.57 36.70 23.03
N GLY A 162 4.71 37.34 23.32
CA GLY A 162 5.21 37.57 24.68
C GLY A 162 4.89 38.94 25.31
N ASP A 163 4.32 39.90 24.58
CA ASP A 163 3.99 41.22 25.14
C ASP A 163 2.86 41.88 24.31
N ASP A 164 1.69 42.05 24.93
CA ASP A 164 0.59 42.97 24.64
C ASP A 164 0.08 43.18 23.18
N LEU A 165 -1.14 42.68 22.91
CA LEU A 165 -2.15 43.15 21.92
C LEU A 165 -1.77 43.31 20.42
N GLU A 166 -2.17 42.33 19.59
CA GLU A 166 -3.04 42.44 18.38
C GLU A 166 -2.83 41.25 17.41
N PRO A 167 -3.87 40.46 17.05
CA PRO A 167 -3.73 39.36 16.11
C PRO A 167 -3.69 39.88 14.66
N THR A 168 -2.75 39.37 13.86
CA THR A 168 -2.76 39.62 12.41
C THR A 168 -4.06 39.04 11.80
N PRO A 169 -4.89 39.85 11.11
CA PRO A 169 -6.31 39.53 10.85
C PRO A 169 -6.56 38.52 9.71
N SER A 170 -5.54 37.97 9.08
CA SER A 170 -5.69 37.19 7.84
C SER A 170 -5.64 35.67 8.05
N GLY A 171 -4.73 35.18 8.90
CA GLY A 171 -4.66 33.75 9.24
C GLY A 171 -5.67 33.35 10.31
N ASP A 172 -5.92 34.25 11.26
CA ASP A 172 -6.79 34.00 12.41
C ASP A 172 -8.27 33.98 12.01
N ALA A 173 -8.69 34.88 11.12
CA ALA A 173 -10.05 34.89 10.57
C ALA A 173 -10.38 33.63 9.75
N ALA A 174 -9.41 33.10 8.99
CA ALA A 174 -9.59 31.87 8.24
C ALA A 174 -9.66 30.63 9.15
N LEU A 175 -8.89 30.62 10.24
CA LEU A 175 -8.95 29.55 11.24
C LEU A 175 -10.25 29.60 12.05
N GLU A 176 -10.72 30.79 12.40
CA GLU A 176 -11.98 30.96 13.12
C GLU A 176 -13.19 30.60 12.24
N GLN A 177 -13.17 30.98 10.96
CA GLN A 177 -14.19 30.53 10.01
C GLN A 177 -14.22 28.99 9.90
N LEU A 178 -13.06 28.33 9.83
CA LEU A 178 -13.00 26.86 9.81
C LEU A 178 -13.48 26.24 11.13
N ARG A 179 -13.26 26.91 12.27
CA ARG A 179 -13.79 26.49 13.57
C ARG A 179 -15.31 26.57 13.60
N GLU A 180 -15.89 27.69 13.19
CA GLU A 180 -17.34 27.89 13.12
C GLU A 180 -18.00 26.90 12.16
N GLU A 181 -17.42 26.70 10.97
CA GLU A 181 -17.91 25.71 10.00
C GLU A 181 -17.85 24.29 10.56
N LYS A 182 -16.78 23.95 11.31
CA LYS A 182 -16.66 22.67 12.00
C LYS A 182 -17.73 22.50 13.08
N GLU A 183 -17.92 23.49 13.94
CA GLU A 183 -18.93 23.44 15.01
C GLU A 183 -20.35 23.34 14.44
N PHE A 184 -20.63 24.04 13.34
CA PHE A 184 -21.90 23.94 12.62
C PHE A 184 -22.11 22.54 12.03
N ALA A 185 -21.08 21.96 11.39
CA ALA A 185 -21.15 20.60 10.85
C ALA A 185 -21.33 19.55 11.95
N GLU A 186 -20.63 19.69 13.07
CA GLU A 186 -20.80 18.85 14.26
C GLU A 186 -22.22 18.96 14.83
N GLY A 187 -22.80 20.16 14.85
CA GLY A 187 -24.20 20.39 15.21
C GLY A 187 -25.19 19.65 14.31
N GLN A 188 -25.00 19.71 13.00
CA GLN A 188 -25.82 18.95 12.04
C GLN A 188 -25.69 17.45 12.24
N ILE A 189 -24.48 16.94 12.45
CA ILE A 189 -24.23 15.52 12.71
C ILE A 189 -24.96 15.09 13.99
N ASN A 190 -24.88 15.87 15.06
CA ASN A 190 -25.56 15.56 16.33
C ASN A 190 -27.08 15.57 16.19
N PHE A 191 -27.64 16.52 15.43
CA PHE A 191 -29.07 16.54 15.13
C PHE A 191 -29.50 15.32 14.33
N LEU A 192 -28.78 14.99 13.25
CA LEU A 192 -29.06 13.82 12.43
C LEU A 192 -28.97 12.53 13.23
N ASN A 193 -27.95 12.38 14.08
CA ASN A 193 -27.82 11.24 14.97
C ASN A 193 -29.01 11.12 15.92
N SER A 194 -29.52 12.24 16.46
CA SER A 194 -30.73 12.23 17.30
C SER A 194 -31.96 11.78 16.52
N VAL A 195 -32.15 12.29 15.30
CA VAL A 195 -33.26 11.88 14.41
C VAL A 195 -33.15 10.40 14.02
N ILE A 196 -31.94 9.92 13.74
CA ILE A 196 -31.67 8.51 13.41
C ILE A 196 -32.05 7.62 14.59
N VAL A 197 -31.66 7.96 15.81
CA VAL A 197 -32.02 7.21 17.02
C VAL A 197 -33.53 7.17 17.23
N ASP A 198 -34.22 8.30 17.05
CA ASP A 198 -35.68 8.38 17.18
C ASP A 198 -36.40 7.57 16.11
N LEU A 199 -35.93 7.61 14.86
CA LEU A 199 -36.48 6.81 13.76
C LEU A 199 -36.22 5.32 13.94
N GLN A 200 -35.03 4.94 14.40
CA GLN A 200 -34.70 3.55 14.72
C GLN A 200 -35.59 3.02 15.86
N ARG A 201 -35.81 3.81 16.91
CA ARG A 201 -36.75 3.47 17.99
C ARG A 201 -38.16 3.27 17.46
N LYS A 202 -38.68 4.21 16.67
CA LYS A 202 -40.01 4.09 16.04
C LYS A 202 -40.11 2.87 15.13
N ASN A 203 -39.08 2.57 14.35
CA ASN A 203 -39.04 1.37 13.52
C ASN A 203 -39.10 0.09 14.36
N GLU A 204 -38.36 0.02 15.47
CA GLU A 204 -38.42 -1.14 16.36
C GLU A 204 -39.78 -1.25 17.05
N GLU A 205 -40.38 -0.14 17.50
CA GLU A 205 -41.74 -0.12 18.05
C GLU A 205 -42.78 -0.62 17.03
N LEU A 206 -42.69 -0.17 15.77
CA LEU A 206 -43.57 -0.64 14.69
C LEU A 206 -43.35 -2.12 14.40
N LYS A 207 -42.10 -2.59 14.41
CA LYS A 207 -41.76 -4.01 14.25
C LYS A 207 -42.34 -4.86 15.38
N ILE A 208 -42.29 -4.40 16.62
CA ILE A 208 -42.91 -5.06 17.77
C ILE A 208 -44.44 -5.09 17.60
N LYS A 209 -45.07 -3.98 17.21
CA LYS A 209 -46.53 -3.95 16.95
C LYS A 209 -46.93 -4.92 15.85
N LEU A 210 -46.16 -5.00 14.77
CA LEU A 210 -46.40 -5.92 13.67
C LEU A 210 -46.29 -7.38 14.12
N LYS A 211 -45.25 -7.72 14.91
CA LYS A 211 -45.13 -9.05 15.54
C LYS A 211 -46.32 -9.36 16.46
N LYS A 212 -46.77 -8.40 17.27
CA LYS A 212 -47.95 -8.57 18.14
C LYS A 212 -49.23 -8.83 17.34
N LEU A 213 -49.45 -8.09 16.25
CA LEU A 213 -50.59 -8.30 15.37
C LEU A 213 -50.53 -9.66 14.66
N ALA A 214 -49.36 -10.06 14.16
CA ALA A 214 -49.17 -11.39 13.56
C ALA A 214 -49.41 -12.53 14.57
N LEU A 215 -48.96 -12.37 15.83
CA LEU A 215 -49.26 -13.32 16.89
C LEU A 215 -50.76 -13.32 17.25
N ALA A 216 -51.42 -12.17 17.23
CA ALA A 216 -52.87 -12.08 17.46
C ALA A 216 -53.70 -12.73 16.33
N GLU A 217 -53.18 -12.81 15.10
CA GLU A 217 -53.82 -13.55 14.00
C GLU A 217 -53.70 -15.07 14.15
N PHE A 218 -52.66 -15.57 14.85
CA PHE A 218 -52.49 -17.00 15.13
C PHE A 218 -53.11 -17.44 16.47
N ASN A 219 -53.28 -16.54 17.43
CA ASN A 219 -53.87 -16.86 18.74
C ASN A 219 -55.40 -16.76 18.68
N GLY A 220 -56.03 -17.71 17.98
CA GLY A 220 -57.46 -17.93 18.05
C GLY A 220 -57.87 -18.44 19.43
N ASN A 221 -58.41 -17.53 20.26
CA ASN A 221 -59.16 -17.80 21.49
C ASN A 221 -58.43 -18.58 22.61
N ASP A 222 -57.84 -17.85 23.57
CA ASP A 222 -57.90 -18.27 24.97
C ASP A 222 -58.25 -17.06 25.84
N GLY A 223 -59.23 -17.27 26.71
CA GLY A 223 -60.01 -16.22 27.36
C GLY A 223 -59.25 -15.52 28.48
N THR A 224 -59.47 -14.22 28.59
CA THR A 224 -59.84 -13.52 29.85
C THR A 224 -59.91 -12.02 29.53
N ASP A 225 -61.11 -11.56 29.19
CA ASP A 225 -61.43 -10.15 29.13
C ASP A 225 -61.32 -9.54 30.52
N GLY A 226 -60.34 -8.67 30.66
CA GLY A 226 -60.29 -7.64 31.68
C GLY A 226 -59.56 -6.46 31.06
N PHE A 227 -60.26 -5.64 30.31
CA PHE A 227 -60.28 -4.17 30.42
C PHE A 227 -60.99 -3.57 29.21
N ASP A 228 -62.16 -3.03 29.54
CA ASP A 228 -62.84 -1.85 29.03
C ASP A 228 -62.23 -1.10 27.83
N GLU A 229 -63.16 -0.73 26.94
CA GLU A 229 -63.23 0.53 26.19
C GLU A 229 -63.03 0.45 24.67
N GLY A 230 -64.06 0.90 23.95
CA GLY A 230 -63.95 1.35 22.56
C GLY A 230 -64.52 0.40 21.51
N VAL A 231 -65.82 0.57 21.24
CA VAL A 231 -66.57 0.09 20.08
C VAL A 231 -65.75 0.13 18.77
N SER A 232 -65.62 -1.01 18.09
CA SER A 232 -65.46 -1.07 16.62
C SER A 232 -65.90 -2.43 16.10
N LYS A 233 -66.98 -2.43 15.31
CA LYS A 233 -67.54 -3.60 14.61
C LYS A 233 -66.44 -4.31 13.81
N ARG A 234 -66.07 -5.54 14.19
CA ARG A 234 -65.21 -6.40 13.36
C ARG A 234 -66.10 -7.18 12.39
N GLU A 235 -66.00 -6.87 11.11
CA GLU A 235 -66.56 -7.67 10.03
C GLU A 235 -65.98 -9.09 10.10
N LYS A 236 -66.83 -10.09 10.30
CA LYS A 236 -66.41 -11.50 10.28
C LYS A 236 -66.11 -11.86 8.82
N LYS A 237 -64.86 -12.26 8.52
CA LYS A 237 -64.46 -12.74 7.19
C LYS A 237 -65.42 -13.88 6.75
N PRO A 238 -65.95 -13.85 5.52
CA PRO A 238 -66.84 -14.91 5.04
C PRO A 238 -66.10 -16.25 4.95
N THR A 239 -66.77 -17.34 5.30
CA THR A 239 -66.22 -18.69 5.20
C THR A 239 -65.87 -19.04 3.75
N PRO A 240 -64.76 -19.75 3.49
CA PRO A 240 -64.38 -20.17 2.13
C PRO A 240 -65.52 -20.94 1.44
N ARG A 241 -65.81 -20.58 0.20
CA ARG A 241 -66.84 -21.24 -0.62
C ARG A 241 -66.28 -22.55 -1.17
N LEU A 242 -67.08 -23.61 -1.09
CA LEU A 242 -66.75 -24.90 -1.68
C LEU A 242 -66.95 -24.81 -3.19
N PHE A 243 -66.02 -25.31 -4.00
CA PHE A 243 -66.13 -25.34 -5.45
C PHE A 243 -65.63 -26.68 -5.96
N CYS A 244 -66.43 -27.33 -6.81
CA CYS A 244 -66.01 -28.56 -7.45
C CYS A 244 -65.50 -28.25 -8.87
N ASP A 245 -64.20 -28.40 -9.09
CA ASP A 245 -63.54 -28.18 -10.38
C ASP A 245 -63.92 -29.24 -11.45
N ILE A 246 -64.55 -30.35 -11.03
CA ILE A 246 -64.92 -31.45 -11.93
C ILE A 246 -66.25 -31.19 -12.64
N CYS A 247 -67.21 -30.55 -11.96
CA CYS A 247 -68.54 -30.27 -12.51
C CYS A 247 -68.92 -28.78 -12.48
N ASP A 248 -67.96 -27.89 -12.20
CA ASP A 248 -68.10 -26.43 -12.19
C ASP A 248 -69.28 -25.91 -11.35
N SER A 249 -69.54 -26.55 -10.21
CA SER A 249 -70.63 -26.14 -9.29
C SER A 249 -70.08 -25.56 -7.99
N PHE A 250 -70.65 -24.41 -7.58
CA PHE A 250 -70.31 -23.74 -6.32
C PHE A 250 -71.23 -24.20 -5.18
N ASP A 251 -70.66 -24.28 -3.98
CA ASP A 251 -71.28 -24.51 -2.66
C ASP A 251 -72.06 -25.83 -2.48
N LEU A 252 -72.01 -26.76 -3.45
CA LEU A 252 -72.72 -28.05 -3.34
C LEU A 252 -71.85 -29.14 -2.70
N HIS A 253 -70.68 -29.38 -3.27
CA HIS A 253 -69.69 -30.35 -2.80
C HIS A 253 -68.29 -29.83 -3.16
N ASP A 254 -67.28 -30.34 -2.47
CA ASP A 254 -65.88 -30.11 -2.84
C ASP A 254 -65.47 -31.08 -3.97
N THR A 255 -64.36 -30.82 -4.63
CA THR A 255 -63.87 -31.63 -5.76
C THR A 255 -63.80 -33.12 -5.43
N GLU A 256 -63.41 -33.52 -4.22
CA GLU A 256 -63.25 -34.93 -3.80
C GLU A 256 -64.56 -35.73 -3.65
N ASP A 257 -65.69 -35.04 -3.47
CA ASP A 257 -67.01 -35.68 -3.30
C ASP A 257 -67.83 -35.67 -4.60
N CYS A 258 -67.17 -35.41 -5.74
CA CYS A 258 -67.86 -35.25 -7.00
C CYS A 258 -68.42 -36.57 -7.51
N PRO A 259 -69.76 -36.71 -7.69
CA PRO A 259 -70.36 -37.97 -8.11
C PRO A 259 -69.94 -38.41 -9.51
N THR A 260 -69.43 -37.51 -10.36
CA THR A 260 -68.80 -37.87 -11.65
C THR A 260 -67.42 -38.49 -11.52
N GLN A 261 -66.80 -38.39 -10.34
CA GLN A 261 -65.48 -38.97 -10.04
C GLN A 261 -65.58 -40.41 -9.53
N ALA A 262 -66.79 -40.88 -9.17
CA ALA A 262 -67.04 -42.28 -8.88
C ALA A 262 -66.80 -43.13 -10.14
N GLN A 263 -65.66 -43.83 -10.18
CA GLN A 263 -65.32 -44.74 -11.26
C GLN A 263 -66.40 -45.81 -11.44
N SER A 264 -66.83 -46.04 -12.68
CA SER A 264 -67.56 -47.27 -13.02
C SER A 264 -66.68 -48.47 -12.69
N PRO A 265 -67.20 -49.54 -12.06
CA PRO A 265 -66.39 -50.62 -11.48
C PRO A 265 -65.65 -51.53 -12.48
N ASP A 266 -65.50 -51.12 -13.75
CA ASP A 266 -65.05 -51.99 -14.86
C ASP A 266 -63.89 -51.41 -15.69
N SER A 267 -63.01 -50.61 -15.07
CA SER A 267 -61.83 -50.05 -15.76
C SER A 267 -60.55 -50.83 -15.44
N VAL A 268 -59.85 -51.28 -16.50
CA VAL A 268 -58.62 -52.10 -16.47
C VAL A 268 -57.46 -51.34 -15.79
N PRO A 269 -56.59 -51.99 -14.98
CA PRO A 269 -55.50 -51.29 -14.30
C PRO A 269 -54.53 -50.62 -15.28
N HIS A 270 -54.13 -49.39 -14.96
CA HIS A 270 -53.08 -48.65 -15.69
C HIS A 270 -51.72 -49.35 -15.55
N THR A 271 -50.93 -49.34 -16.63
CA THR A 271 -49.66 -50.07 -16.71
C THR A 271 -48.63 -49.52 -15.72
N THR A 272 -48.10 -50.40 -14.87
CA THR A 272 -47.15 -50.10 -13.79
C THR A 272 -45.69 -50.02 -14.25
N TYR A 273 -45.43 -49.91 -15.56
CA TYR A 273 -44.06 -49.88 -16.08
C TYR A 273 -43.46 -48.47 -15.93
N HIS A 274 -42.76 -48.27 -14.82
CA HIS A 274 -41.84 -47.16 -14.62
C HIS A 274 -40.44 -47.65 -15.03
N GLY A 275 -39.83 -47.03 -16.05
CA GLY A 275 -38.48 -47.37 -16.49
C GLY A 275 -37.45 -47.27 -15.35
N ASN A 276 -36.36 -48.02 -15.46
CA ASN A 276 -35.30 -48.05 -14.43
C ASN A 276 -34.63 -46.66 -14.30
N PRO A 277 -34.67 -46.00 -13.13
CA PRO A 277 -34.08 -44.68 -12.94
C PRO A 277 -32.55 -44.64 -13.12
N ALA A 278 -31.88 -45.79 -13.05
CA ALA A 278 -30.43 -45.89 -13.20
C ALA A 278 -29.94 -45.95 -14.65
N ASP A 279 -30.83 -46.21 -15.62
CA ASP A 279 -30.46 -46.28 -17.04
C ASP A 279 -30.55 -44.86 -17.64
N GLU A 280 -29.41 -44.19 -17.71
CA GLU A 280 -29.32 -42.85 -18.29
C GLU A 280 -29.58 -42.91 -19.79
N ARG A 281 -30.64 -42.22 -20.22
CA ARG A 281 -31.05 -42.21 -21.63
C ARG A 281 -29.98 -41.51 -22.46
N PRO A 282 -29.39 -42.15 -23.49
CA PRO A 282 -28.35 -41.53 -24.30
C PRO A 282 -28.85 -40.22 -24.91
N TYR A 283 -28.15 -39.12 -24.62
CA TYR A 283 -28.40 -37.79 -25.14
C TYR A 283 -27.13 -37.28 -25.81
N CYS A 284 -27.31 -36.60 -26.94
CA CYS A 284 -26.22 -36.02 -27.70
C CYS A 284 -26.24 -34.51 -27.54
N ASP A 285 -25.18 -33.95 -26.94
CA ASP A 285 -25.03 -32.50 -26.73
C ASP A 285 -24.64 -31.73 -28.01
N ILE A 286 -24.19 -32.44 -29.07
CA ILE A 286 -23.83 -31.81 -30.35
C ILE A 286 -25.09 -31.48 -31.16
N CYS A 287 -26.07 -32.39 -31.22
CA CYS A 287 -27.31 -32.21 -31.99
C CYS A 287 -28.59 -32.08 -31.13
N GLU A 288 -28.44 -32.02 -29.80
CA GLU A 288 -29.52 -31.89 -28.80
C GLU A 288 -30.64 -32.94 -28.91
N ALA A 289 -30.31 -34.18 -29.32
CA ALA A 289 -31.28 -35.25 -29.52
C ALA A 289 -31.03 -36.47 -28.61
N PHE A 290 -32.13 -37.11 -28.16
CA PHE A 290 -32.08 -38.38 -27.47
C PHE A 290 -31.97 -39.55 -28.46
N GLY A 291 -31.08 -40.51 -28.18
CA GLY A 291 -30.96 -41.76 -28.94
C GLY A 291 -29.54 -42.20 -29.28
N HIS A 292 -28.54 -41.33 -29.08
CA HIS A 292 -27.11 -41.66 -29.18
C HIS A 292 -26.31 -40.76 -28.24
N ALA A 293 -25.07 -41.13 -27.92
CA ALA A 293 -24.16 -40.32 -27.12
C ALA A 293 -23.37 -39.35 -28.00
N THR A 294 -22.97 -38.22 -27.42
CA THR A 294 -22.21 -37.15 -28.07
C THR A 294 -20.98 -37.65 -28.86
N GLU A 295 -20.27 -38.64 -28.33
CA GLU A 295 -19.07 -39.26 -28.95
C GLU A 295 -19.33 -40.08 -30.22
N SER A 296 -20.59 -40.44 -30.48
CA SER A 296 -21.03 -41.16 -31.67
C SER A 296 -21.77 -40.26 -32.67
N CYS A 297 -21.76 -38.94 -32.45
CA CYS A 297 -22.43 -37.98 -33.29
C CYS A 297 -21.63 -37.75 -34.59
N ASN A 298 -22.27 -37.94 -35.74
CA ASN A 298 -21.69 -37.72 -37.06
C ASN A 298 -22.20 -36.39 -37.64
N ASP A 299 -21.88 -35.27 -36.99
CA ASP A 299 -22.36 -33.93 -37.35
C ASP A 299 -21.43 -33.19 -38.34
N ASP A 300 -20.94 -33.91 -39.35
CA ASP A 300 -20.24 -33.32 -40.50
C ASP A 300 -21.24 -32.79 -41.54
N GLN A 301 -22.08 -31.82 -41.14
CA GLN A 301 -22.87 -31.02 -42.07
C GLN A 301 -22.51 -29.54 -41.93
N THR A 302 -21.42 -29.17 -42.61
CA THR A 302 -21.20 -27.79 -43.03
C THR A 302 -22.27 -27.44 -44.07
N PHE A 303 -23.06 -26.40 -43.79
CA PHE A 303 -23.75 -25.59 -44.81
C PHE A 303 -23.34 -24.14 -44.61
#